data_AF-A0A0P9F2P8-F1
#
_entry.id   AF-A0A0P9F2P8-F1
#
_cell.length_a   1.000
_cell.length_b   1.000
_cell.length_c   1.000
_cell.angle_alpha   90.00
_cell.angle_beta   90.00
_cell.angle_gamma   90.00
#
_symmetry.space_group_name_H-M   'P 1'
#
loop_
_entity.id
_entity.type
_entity.pdbx_description
1 polymer ?
#
loop_
_entity_poly.entity_id
_entity_poly.type
_entity_poly.pdbx_seq_one_letter_code
_entity_poly.pdbx_strand_id
1 'polypeptide(L)'
;MHDAAHLLACLSLIFEWLEEASSGPQAEHDRQSLQNSRAKFEEVWPDYLPTEREEVVEQLLIRLCRSYCMGFVNTNTSAYSHINSLVQAGHAPSDSLSPRASANAALKIKLEVTKIVVVFYAKVDEPVTNGERAARAIKWAAGLVGPSGITAAKLARLGQAGALIVTGMLAEIARRAEAAGRQHASLPNVEVPLPSADGLIKQAQMRTQLASSRFDHYVRLLRATGLLYSVDNGSNMTAAADKLTESTFMSSHVRLVETADLDFARVLKPEQRQRVVDHARDVVYQVCADFHDACRTFLRDCPQALVSGRPLPPAPTLPAAETVLSNLTRPFYIPHAFEPPSRPPSVRRPLAPAPRLNSHQPKHRAAHRVRHPHVWRPYSLAHSSLQDGADGRATGWASREPFLA
;
A
#
# COMPACT_ATOMS: atom_id res chain seq x y z
N MET A 1 -3.09 -0.51 9.16
CA MET A 1 -3.84 0.60 8.52
C MET A 1 -2.95 1.81 8.58
N HIS A 2 -2.43 2.25 7.44
CA HIS A 2 -1.54 3.41 7.38
C HIS A 2 -2.34 4.69 7.65
N ASP A 3 -1.81 5.54 8.52
CA ASP A 3 -2.31 6.89 8.66
C ASP A 3 -1.69 7.80 7.59
N ALA A 4 -2.23 9.01 7.44
CA ALA A 4 -1.78 9.96 6.43
C ALA A 4 -0.31 10.36 6.59
N ALA A 5 0.20 10.39 7.83
CA ALA A 5 1.57 10.77 8.12
C ALA A 5 2.56 9.67 7.68
N HIS A 6 2.22 8.41 7.93
CA HIS A 6 3.01 7.28 7.47
C HIS A 6 3.10 7.22 5.94
N LEU A 7 1.98 7.36 5.23
CA LEU A 7 1.99 7.37 3.76
C LEU A 7 2.80 8.55 3.20
N LEU A 8 2.76 9.71 3.87
CA LEU A 8 3.60 10.85 3.48
C LEU A 8 5.08 10.56 3.68
N ALA A 9 5.46 9.96 4.81
CA ALA A 9 6.84 9.54 5.06
C ALA A 9 7.32 8.53 4.01
N CYS A 10 6.49 7.55 3.63
CA CYS A 10 6.78 6.63 2.54
C CYS A 10 6.98 7.36 1.21
N LEU A 11 6.08 8.31 0.87
CA LEU A 11 6.21 9.12 -0.34
C LEU A 11 7.53 9.88 -0.37
N SER A 12 7.89 10.55 0.73
CA SER A 12 9.14 11.29 0.85
C SER A 12 10.36 10.40 0.62
N LEU A 13 10.38 9.22 1.25
CA LEU A 13 11.46 8.24 1.08
C LEU A 13 11.56 7.74 -0.37
N ILE A 14 10.44 7.46 -1.02
CA ILE A 14 10.46 7.01 -2.42
C ILE A 14 11.02 8.10 -3.35
N PHE A 15 10.69 9.38 -3.11
CA PHE A 15 11.31 10.48 -3.85
C PHE A 15 12.82 10.56 -3.61
N GLU A 16 13.27 10.44 -2.38
CA GLU A 16 14.72 10.40 -2.06
C GLU A 16 15.41 9.25 -2.82
N TRP A 17 14.81 8.06 -2.86
CA TRP A 17 15.37 6.93 -3.60
C TRP A 17 15.41 7.17 -5.11
N LEU A 18 14.42 7.85 -5.68
CA LEU A 18 14.41 8.26 -7.09
C LEU A 18 15.47 9.34 -7.38
N GLU A 19 15.67 10.29 -6.47
CA GLU A 19 16.70 11.33 -6.57
C GLU A 19 18.11 10.73 -6.53
N GLU A 20 18.35 9.76 -5.64
CA GLU A 20 19.61 9.01 -5.55
C GLU A 20 19.85 8.13 -6.78
N ALA A 21 18.80 7.52 -7.32
CA ALA A 21 18.88 6.71 -8.54
C ALA A 21 19.08 7.56 -9.82
N SER A 22 18.87 8.88 -9.74
CA SER A 22 19.09 9.79 -10.86
C SER A 22 20.60 9.96 -11.11
N SER A 23 21.05 9.56 -12.30
CA SER A 23 22.45 9.55 -12.71
C SER A 23 22.62 10.04 -14.15
N GLY A 24 23.84 10.43 -14.53
CA GLY A 24 24.17 10.94 -15.86
C GLY A 24 24.03 12.46 -16.02
N PRO A 25 24.15 12.98 -17.26
CA PRO A 25 24.23 14.43 -17.52
C PRO A 25 22.99 15.24 -17.12
N GLN A 26 21.83 14.58 -17.02
CA GLN A 26 20.55 15.20 -16.67
C GLN A 26 20.17 15.05 -15.19
N ALA A 27 21.02 14.39 -14.38
CA ALA A 27 20.70 14.02 -13.00
C ALA A 27 20.28 15.20 -12.13
N GLU A 28 20.91 16.38 -12.29
CA GLU A 28 20.58 17.55 -11.48
C GLU A 28 19.19 18.12 -11.83
N HIS A 29 18.87 18.19 -13.12
CA HIS A 29 17.54 18.60 -13.57
C HIS A 29 16.47 17.61 -13.11
N ASP A 30 16.78 16.32 -13.18
CA ASP A 30 15.89 15.25 -12.72
C ASP A 30 15.62 15.33 -11.21
N ARG A 31 16.66 15.54 -10.40
CA ARG A 31 16.52 15.75 -8.94
C ARG A 31 15.68 16.98 -8.63
N GLN A 32 15.94 18.11 -9.29
CA GLN A 32 15.13 19.32 -9.09
C GLN A 32 13.66 19.08 -9.44
N SER A 33 13.37 18.34 -10.52
CA SER A 33 12.00 17.98 -10.92
C SER A 33 11.31 17.08 -9.90
N LEU A 34 12.03 16.11 -9.34
CA LEU A 34 11.54 15.22 -8.28
C LEU A 34 11.27 15.98 -6.98
N GLN A 35 12.18 16.88 -6.57
CA GLN A 35 12.02 17.72 -5.39
C GLN A 35 10.81 18.66 -5.52
N ASN A 36 10.63 19.29 -6.68
CA ASN A 36 9.46 20.11 -6.97
C ASN A 36 8.16 19.28 -6.89
N SER A 37 8.19 18.04 -7.40
CA SER A 37 7.05 17.13 -7.34
C SER A 37 6.72 16.69 -5.91
N ARG A 38 7.74 16.36 -5.11
CA ARG A 38 7.62 16.03 -3.68
C ARG A 38 7.01 17.18 -2.91
N ALA A 39 7.54 18.39 -3.05
CA ALA A 39 7.03 19.59 -2.41
C ALA A 39 5.56 19.85 -2.76
N LYS A 40 5.18 19.62 -4.04
CA LYS A 40 3.79 19.76 -4.46
C LYS A 40 2.88 18.72 -3.83
N PHE A 41 3.31 17.47 -3.74
CA PHE A 41 2.56 16.43 -3.03
C PHE A 41 2.39 16.74 -1.54
N GLU A 42 3.44 17.21 -0.87
CA GLU A 42 3.41 17.62 0.54
C GLU A 42 2.42 18.77 0.77
N GLU A 43 2.40 19.77 -0.12
CA GLU A 43 1.45 20.90 -0.07
C GLU A 43 -0.01 20.44 -0.14
N VAL A 44 -0.35 19.57 -1.11
CA VAL A 44 -1.74 19.14 -1.36
C VAL A 44 -2.14 17.87 -0.63
N TRP A 45 -1.23 17.26 0.15
CA TRP A 45 -1.47 16.00 0.87
C TRP A 45 -2.74 15.99 1.74
N PRO A 46 -3.04 17.05 2.51
CA PRO A 46 -4.23 17.10 3.34
C PRO A 46 -5.54 17.05 2.55
N ASP A 47 -5.51 17.49 1.28
CA ASP A 47 -6.69 17.58 0.43
C ASP A 47 -7.06 16.25 -0.18
N TYR A 48 -6.11 15.34 -0.39
CA TYR A 48 -6.38 14.00 -0.91
C TYR A 48 -7.28 13.16 0.03
N LEU A 49 -8.07 12.28 -0.58
CA LEU A 49 -8.77 11.18 0.08
C LEU A 49 -7.75 10.12 0.52
N PRO A 50 -8.06 9.31 1.55
CA PRO A 50 -7.19 8.21 1.96
C PRO A 50 -6.77 7.27 0.82
N THR A 51 -7.69 6.83 -0.04
CA THR A 51 -7.34 5.96 -1.17
C THR A 51 -6.52 6.67 -2.25
N GLU A 52 -6.73 7.98 -2.45
CA GLU A 52 -5.93 8.75 -3.40
C GLU A 52 -4.47 8.83 -2.92
N ARG A 53 -4.25 9.02 -1.61
CA ARG A 53 -2.90 8.98 -1.01
C ARG A 53 -2.24 7.62 -1.16
N GLU A 54 -3.00 6.55 -0.93
CA GLU A 54 -2.53 5.17 -1.14
C GLU A 54 -2.12 4.96 -2.61
N GLU A 55 -2.93 5.40 -3.56
CA GLU A 55 -2.63 5.23 -4.98
C GLU A 55 -1.43 6.08 -5.42
N VAL A 56 -1.22 7.29 -4.89
CA VAL A 56 0.01 8.07 -5.14
C VAL A 56 1.24 7.25 -4.75
N VAL A 57 1.25 6.68 -3.54
CA VAL A 57 2.37 5.86 -3.05
C VAL A 57 2.56 4.61 -3.92
N GLU A 58 1.48 3.92 -4.29
CA GLU A 58 1.54 2.76 -5.18
C GLU A 58 2.14 3.11 -6.54
N GLN A 59 1.69 4.21 -7.16
CA GLN A 59 2.21 4.66 -8.44
C GLN A 59 3.71 4.98 -8.35
N LEU A 60 4.13 5.65 -7.27
CA LEU A 60 5.55 5.94 -7.02
C LEU A 60 6.38 4.65 -6.84
N LEU A 61 5.88 3.67 -6.09
CA LEU A 61 6.53 2.37 -5.94
C LEU A 61 6.67 1.64 -7.29
N ILE A 62 5.62 1.65 -8.12
CA ILE A 62 5.67 1.07 -9.47
C ILE A 62 6.75 1.75 -10.32
N ARG A 63 6.86 3.09 -10.23
CA ARG A 63 7.89 3.85 -10.95
C ARG A 63 9.29 3.52 -10.45
N LEU A 64 9.46 3.39 -9.14
CA LEU A 64 10.74 2.98 -8.56
C LEU A 64 11.17 1.60 -9.04
N CYS A 65 10.27 0.61 -9.02
CA CYS A 65 10.56 -0.74 -9.54
C CYS A 65 10.98 -0.71 -11.02
N ARG A 66 10.30 0.13 -11.83
CA ARG A 66 10.67 0.34 -13.23
C ARG A 66 12.04 0.97 -13.36
N SER A 67 12.36 1.99 -12.57
CA SER A 67 13.66 2.66 -12.60
C SER A 67 14.79 1.69 -12.28
N TYR A 68 14.62 0.82 -11.27
CA TYR A 68 15.60 -0.23 -10.99
C TYR A 68 15.73 -1.24 -12.13
N CYS A 69 14.61 -1.69 -12.67
CA CYS A 69 14.64 -2.62 -13.79
C CYS A 69 15.36 -2.03 -15.01
N MET A 70 15.10 -0.76 -15.34
CA MET A 70 15.63 -0.09 -16.53
C MET A 70 17.04 0.51 -16.32
N GLY A 71 17.48 0.66 -15.06
CA GLY A 71 18.74 1.30 -14.72
C GLY A 71 18.75 2.84 -14.85
N PHE A 72 17.60 3.49 -15.05
CA PHE A 72 17.49 4.95 -15.10
C PHE A 72 16.11 5.43 -14.62
N VAL A 73 16.03 6.69 -14.19
CA VAL A 73 14.79 7.32 -13.70
C VAL A 73 14.12 8.10 -14.82
N ASN A 74 12.83 7.82 -15.08
CA ASN A 74 12.02 8.62 -16.01
C ASN A 74 11.18 9.64 -15.23
N THR A 75 11.73 10.84 -15.05
CA THR A 75 11.14 11.92 -14.24
C THR A 75 9.81 12.43 -14.79
N ASN A 76 9.59 12.42 -16.10
CA ASN A 76 8.29 12.79 -16.70
C ASN A 76 7.14 11.95 -16.14
N THR A 77 7.42 10.68 -15.85
CA THR A 77 6.39 9.75 -15.35
C THR A 77 6.29 9.69 -13.82
N SER A 78 7.26 10.28 -13.13
CA SER A 78 7.28 10.44 -11.67
C SER A 78 6.85 11.84 -11.23
N ALA A 79 6.65 12.76 -12.18
CA ALA A 79 6.23 14.11 -11.92
C ALA A 79 4.83 14.18 -11.28
N TYR A 80 4.63 15.18 -10.42
CA TYR A 80 3.34 15.43 -9.75
C TYR A 80 2.16 15.43 -10.73
N SER A 81 2.28 16.16 -11.85
CA SER A 81 1.19 16.29 -12.84
C SER A 81 0.78 14.94 -13.43
N HIS A 82 1.74 14.08 -13.74
CA HIS A 82 1.50 12.77 -14.32
C HIS A 82 0.83 11.82 -13.32
N ILE A 83 1.39 11.73 -12.10
CA ILE A 83 0.84 10.85 -11.06
C ILE A 83 -0.53 11.33 -10.62
N ASN A 84 -0.72 12.63 -10.39
CA ASN A 84 -2.03 13.18 -10.03
C ASN A 84 -3.05 12.89 -11.15
N SER A 85 -2.68 13.04 -12.42
CA SER A 85 -3.56 12.69 -13.54
C SER A 85 -4.02 11.22 -13.49
N LEU A 86 -3.11 10.28 -13.21
CA LEU A 86 -3.45 8.87 -13.05
C LEU A 86 -4.40 8.62 -11.87
N VAL A 87 -4.15 9.25 -10.72
CA VAL A 87 -4.99 9.13 -9.52
C VAL A 87 -6.40 9.68 -9.79
N GLN A 88 -6.50 10.85 -10.43
CA GLN A 88 -7.78 11.46 -10.78
C GLN A 88 -8.54 10.64 -11.84
N ALA A 89 -7.85 10.06 -12.82
CA ALA A 89 -8.47 9.20 -13.83
C ALA A 89 -9.04 7.91 -13.23
N GLY A 90 -8.34 7.31 -12.26
CA GLY A 90 -8.82 6.13 -11.53
C GLY A 90 -10.02 6.41 -10.62
N HIS A 91 -10.21 7.67 -10.22
CA HIS A 91 -11.27 8.11 -9.31
C HIS A 91 -12.42 8.85 -9.99
N ALA A 92 -12.43 9.02 -11.32
CA ALA A 92 -13.51 9.70 -12.04
C ALA A 92 -14.85 9.01 -11.75
N PRO A 93 -15.69 9.54 -10.84
CA PRO A 93 -16.89 8.85 -10.44
C PRO A 93 -17.92 9.16 -11.52
N SER A 94 -18.59 8.13 -12.05
CA SER A 94 -19.85 8.33 -12.79
C SER A 94 -20.85 9.18 -11.98
N ASP A 95 -20.68 9.20 -10.65
CA ASP A 95 -21.60 9.76 -9.67
C ASP A 95 -20.95 10.88 -8.81
N SER A 96 -20.05 11.68 -9.41
CA SER A 96 -19.49 12.84 -8.69
C SER A 96 -20.60 13.78 -8.24
N LEU A 97 -20.53 14.26 -6.99
CA LEU A 97 -21.55 15.17 -6.49
C LEU A 97 -21.36 16.54 -7.14
N SER A 98 -22.47 17.13 -7.61
CA SER A 98 -22.47 18.54 -7.98
C SER A 98 -22.00 19.42 -6.80
N PRO A 99 -21.40 20.60 -7.06
CA PRO A 99 -20.94 21.50 -5.98
C PRO A 99 -22.02 21.82 -4.94
N ARG A 100 -23.28 21.93 -5.38
CA ARG A 100 -24.42 22.14 -4.47
C ARG A 100 -24.71 20.90 -3.62
N ALA A 101 -24.67 19.72 -4.21
CA ALA A 101 -24.93 18.47 -3.49
C ALA A 101 -23.82 18.15 -2.48
N SER A 102 -22.55 18.41 -2.82
CA SER A 102 -21.43 18.24 -1.90
C SER A 102 -21.47 19.23 -0.74
N ALA A 103 -21.82 20.49 -0.98
CA ALA A 103 -22.05 21.48 0.07
C ALA A 103 -23.18 21.07 1.03
N ASN A 104 -24.30 20.56 0.48
CA ASN A 104 -25.41 20.05 1.29
C ASN A 104 -25.00 18.83 2.13
N ALA A 105 -24.21 17.91 1.57
CA ALA A 105 -23.68 16.77 2.32
C ALA A 105 -22.75 17.21 3.46
N ALA A 106 -21.86 18.18 3.20
CA ALA A 106 -20.99 18.74 4.23
C ALA A 106 -21.79 19.39 5.36
N LEU A 107 -22.88 20.10 5.04
CA LEU A 107 -23.77 20.67 6.05
C LEU A 107 -24.44 19.59 6.91
N LYS A 108 -24.96 18.52 6.30
CA LYS A 108 -25.54 17.38 7.03
C LYS A 108 -24.52 16.74 7.98
N ILE A 109 -23.29 16.54 7.52
CA ILE A 109 -22.20 16.01 8.35
C ILE A 109 -21.92 16.93 9.54
N LYS A 110 -21.83 18.25 9.32
CA LYS A 110 -21.67 19.23 10.41
C LYS A 110 -22.79 19.12 11.44
N LEU A 111 -24.04 18.98 11.00
CA LEU A 111 -25.19 18.82 11.89
C LEU A 111 -25.07 17.56 12.76
N GLU A 112 -24.71 16.41 12.18
CA GLU A 112 -24.52 15.17 12.96
C GLU A 112 -23.35 15.29 13.97
N VAL A 113 -22.25 15.94 13.57
CA VAL A 113 -21.13 16.24 14.48
C VAL A 113 -21.57 17.13 15.64
N THR A 114 -22.36 18.18 15.37
CA THR A 114 -22.90 19.04 16.42
C THR A 114 -23.77 18.26 17.40
N LYS A 115 -24.64 17.37 16.94
CA LYS A 115 -25.45 16.52 17.83
C LYS A 115 -24.58 15.69 18.77
N ILE A 116 -23.51 15.08 18.25
CA ILE A 116 -22.55 14.31 19.05
C ILE A 116 -21.93 15.20 20.13
N VAL A 117 -21.40 16.37 19.76
CA VAL A 117 -20.77 17.31 20.70
C VAL A 117 -21.74 17.76 21.80
N VAL A 118 -22.99 18.09 21.45
CA VAL A 118 -24.01 18.52 22.41
C VAL A 118 -24.28 17.47 23.48
N VAL A 119 -24.30 16.18 23.13
CA VAL A 119 -24.48 15.10 24.11
C VAL A 119 -23.35 15.09 25.15
N PHE A 120 -22.11 15.33 24.73
CA PHE A 120 -20.97 15.42 25.65
C PHE A 120 -21.03 16.66 26.55
N TYR A 121 -21.65 17.74 26.08
CA TYR A 121 -21.92 18.94 26.88
C TYR A 121 -23.07 18.80 27.87
N ALA A 122 -24.08 17.96 27.59
CA ALA A 122 -25.29 17.88 28.42
C ALA A 122 -25.11 17.11 29.74
N LYS A 123 -23.94 16.49 29.97
CA LYS A 123 -23.66 15.58 31.10
C LYS A 123 -22.84 16.21 32.24
N VAL A 124 -22.97 17.52 32.46
CA VAL A 124 -22.20 18.29 33.46
C VAL A 124 -22.78 18.14 34.87
N ASP A 125 -22.86 16.91 35.38
CA ASP A 125 -23.16 16.65 36.81
C ASP A 125 -21.86 16.59 37.65
N GLU A 126 -20.69 16.40 37.02
CA GLU A 126 -19.36 16.51 37.64
C GLU A 126 -18.47 17.52 36.88
N PRO A 127 -18.00 18.62 37.49
CA PRO A 127 -17.38 19.73 36.76
C PRO A 127 -15.98 19.41 36.18
N VAL A 128 -15.19 18.56 36.83
CA VAL A 128 -13.77 18.34 36.45
C VAL A 128 -13.64 17.30 35.33
N THR A 129 -14.26 16.13 35.49
CA THR A 129 -14.19 15.00 34.55
C THR A 129 -14.95 15.24 33.24
N ASN A 130 -15.99 16.09 33.26
CA ASN A 130 -16.81 16.37 32.07
C ASN A 130 -16.28 17.54 31.23
N GLY A 131 -15.59 18.51 31.83
CA GLY A 131 -14.92 19.59 31.09
C GLY A 131 -13.90 19.07 30.08
N GLU A 132 -13.09 18.08 30.48
CA GLU A 132 -12.12 17.44 29.60
C GLU A 132 -12.76 16.61 28.47
N ARG A 133 -13.92 15.98 28.72
CA ARG A 133 -14.64 15.20 27.71
C ARG A 133 -15.28 16.11 26.67
N ALA A 134 -15.90 17.21 27.11
CA ALA A 134 -16.43 18.23 26.21
C ALA A 134 -15.30 18.87 25.38
N ALA A 135 -14.18 19.25 26.00
CA ALA A 135 -13.02 19.79 25.28
C ALA A 135 -12.47 18.80 24.23
N ARG A 136 -12.38 17.51 24.56
CA ARG A 136 -12.00 16.46 23.61
C ARG A 136 -12.98 16.33 22.45
N ALA A 137 -14.29 16.37 22.70
CA ALA A 137 -15.31 16.31 21.66
C ALA A 137 -15.25 17.54 20.73
N ILE A 138 -15.00 18.73 21.27
CA ILE A 138 -14.82 19.96 20.47
C ILE A 138 -13.57 19.85 19.59
N LYS A 139 -12.44 19.42 20.17
CA LYS A 139 -11.19 19.24 19.42
C LYS A 139 -11.35 18.19 18.32
N TRP A 140 -12.04 17.09 18.62
CA TRP A 140 -12.40 16.08 17.64
C TRP A 140 -13.27 16.65 16.52
N ALA A 141 -14.34 17.38 16.85
CA ALA A 141 -15.23 18.00 15.87
C ALA A 141 -14.48 18.99 14.97
N ALA A 142 -13.63 19.84 15.55
CA ALA A 142 -12.79 20.78 14.81
C ALA A 142 -11.85 20.05 13.84
N GLY A 143 -11.26 18.92 14.25
CA GLY A 143 -10.47 18.07 13.35
C GLY A 143 -11.31 17.38 12.28
N LEU A 144 -12.55 16.98 12.60
CA LEU A 144 -13.41 16.24 11.68
C LEU A 144 -13.99 17.10 10.56
N VAL A 145 -14.39 18.34 10.85
CA VAL A 145 -15.03 19.24 9.87
C VAL A 145 -14.19 20.49 9.55
N GLY A 146 -12.93 20.50 9.98
CA GLY A 146 -11.94 21.53 9.65
C GLY A 146 -11.35 21.37 8.24
N PRO A 147 -10.39 22.23 7.84
CA PRO A 147 -9.80 22.25 6.50
C PRO A 147 -9.19 20.91 6.08
N SER A 148 -8.48 20.23 6.98
CA SER A 148 -7.88 18.91 6.72
C SER A 148 -8.87 17.74 6.91
N GLY A 149 -10.08 18.02 7.40
CA GLY A 149 -11.10 17.03 7.73
C GLY A 149 -11.96 16.63 6.53
N ILE A 150 -13.26 16.43 6.78
CA ILE A 150 -14.27 16.10 5.78
C ILE A 150 -14.79 17.40 5.16
N THR A 151 -14.26 17.74 3.98
CA THR A 151 -14.63 18.96 3.24
C THR A 151 -15.62 18.67 2.11
N ALA A 152 -16.29 19.70 1.61
CA ALA A 152 -17.16 19.58 0.44
C ALA A 152 -16.40 19.06 -0.80
N ALA A 153 -15.13 19.47 -0.97
CA ALA A 153 -14.28 18.99 -2.06
C ALA A 153 -14.01 17.48 -1.95
N LYS A 154 -13.68 16.98 -0.75
CA LYS A 154 -13.51 15.54 -0.51
C LYS A 154 -14.81 14.77 -0.73
N LEU A 155 -15.95 15.30 -0.30
CA LEU A 155 -17.26 14.67 -0.54
C LEU A 155 -17.62 14.65 -2.03
N ALA A 156 -17.26 15.69 -2.79
CA ALA A 156 -17.48 15.72 -4.23
C ALA A 156 -16.77 14.56 -4.95
N ARG A 157 -15.50 14.32 -4.59
CA ARG A 157 -14.69 13.21 -5.13
C ARG A 157 -15.10 11.84 -4.57
N LEU A 158 -15.51 11.78 -3.31
CA LEU A 158 -16.04 10.56 -2.69
C LEU A 158 -17.36 10.08 -3.34
N GLY A 159 -18.10 11.01 -3.97
CA GLY A 159 -19.37 10.73 -4.64
C GLY A 159 -20.55 10.57 -3.69
N GLN A 160 -21.75 10.45 -4.26
CA GLN A 160 -23.00 10.45 -3.50
C GLN A 160 -23.10 9.28 -2.51
N ALA A 161 -22.80 8.06 -2.96
CA ALA A 161 -22.89 6.87 -2.12
C ALA A 161 -21.97 6.96 -0.90
N GLY A 162 -20.72 7.41 -1.10
CA GLY A 162 -19.76 7.53 -0.01
C GLY A 162 -20.13 8.64 0.97
N ALA A 163 -20.63 9.78 0.49
CA ALA A 163 -21.13 10.86 1.35
C ALA A 163 -22.33 10.40 2.22
N LEU A 164 -23.25 9.60 1.66
CA LEU A 164 -24.35 9.01 2.41
C LEU A 164 -23.86 8.04 3.48
N ILE A 165 -22.86 7.21 3.19
CA ILE A 165 -22.27 6.28 4.15
C ILE A 165 -21.59 7.04 5.30
N VAL A 166 -20.80 8.08 5.02
CA VAL A 166 -20.20 8.93 6.06
C VAL A 166 -21.27 9.54 6.96
N THR A 167 -22.31 10.11 6.36
CA THR A 167 -23.43 10.71 7.10
C THR A 167 -24.14 9.68 7.96
N GLY A 168 -24.41 8.47 7.43
CA GLY A 168 -25.05 7.39 8.16
C GLY A 168 -24.21 6.86 9.32
N MET A 169 -22.88 6.75 9.16
CA MET A 169 -21.98 6.38 10.25
C MET A 169 -22.02 7.42 11.39
N LEU A 170 -22.01 8.71 11.05
CA LEU A 170 -22.11 9.79 12.04
C LEU A 170 -23.47 9.84 12.73
N ALA A 171 -24.56 9.65 11.99
CA ALA A 171 -25.91 9.60 12.54
C ALA A 171 -26.07 8.43 13.53
N GLU A 172 -25.49 7.27 13.23
CA GLU A 172 -25.48 6.13 14.15
C GLU A 172 -24.65 6.40 15.42
N ILE A 173 -23.51 7.09 15.30
CA ILE A 173 -22.72 7.53 16.45
C ILE A 173 -23.52 8.52 17.31
N ALA A 174 -24.17 9.51 16.68
CA ALA A 174 -25.04 10.47 17.36
C ALA A 174 -26.18 9.76 18.12
N ARG A 175 -26.87 8.82 17.46
CA ARG A 175 -27.95 8.03 18.07
C ARG A 175 -27.47 7.22 19.28
N ARG A 176 -26.30 6.59 19.19
CA ARG A 176 -25.70 5.83 20.31
C ARG A 176 -25.30 6.76 21.46
N ALA A 177 -24.71 7.91 21.15
CA ALA A 177 -24.36 8.91 22.15
C ALA A 177 -25.62 9.40 22.89
N GLU A 178 -26.68 9.77 22.17
CA GLU A 178 -27.95 10.19 22.75
C GLU A 178 -28.59 9.11 23.62
N ALA A 179 -28.64 7.86 23.14
CA ALA A 179 -29.22 6.75 23.88
C ALA A 179 -28.50 6.54 25.23
N ALA A 180 -27.16 6.58 25.22
CA ALA A 180 -26.38 6.51 26.43
C ALA A 180 -26.57 7.73 27.34
N GLY A 181 -26.74 8.92 26.75
CA GLY A 181 -27.08 10.15 27.46
C GLY A 181 -28.36 10.00 28.28
N ARG A 182 -29.43 9.45 27.67
CA ARG A 182 -30.75 9.29 28.31
C ARG A 182 -30.79 8.24 29.41
N GLN A 183 -29.98 7.18 29.32
CA GLN A 183 -30.08 6.05 30.24
C GLN A 183 -29.40 6.26 31.60
N HIS A 184 -28.75 7.41 31.84
CA HIS A 184 -27.83 7.63 32.99
C HIS A 184 -26.78 6.53 33.21
N ALA A 185 -26.66 5.59 32.27
CA ALA A 185 -25.52 4.71 32.17
C ALA A 185 -24.27 5.57 32.03
N SER A 186 -23.13 5.08 32.51
CA SER A 186 -21.84 5.64 32.12
C SER A 186 -21.88 5.84 30.61
N LEU A 187 -21.78 7.10 30.15
CA LEU A 187 -21.63 7.40 28.73
C LEU A 187 -20.65 6.38 28.16
N PRO A 188 -20.86 5.83 26.94
CA PRO A 188 -19.92 4.92 26.31
C PRO A 188 -18.56 5.50 26.55
N ASN A 189 -17.74 4.74 27.28
CA ASN A 189 -16.54 5.27 27.91
C ASN A 189 -15.81 6.09 26.84
N VAL A 190 -15.46 7.34 27.13
CA VAL A 190 -14.77 8.23 26.17
C VAL A 190 -13.41 7.64 25.76
N GLU A 191 -13.02 6.53 26.40
CA GLU A 191 -11.99 5.60 25.97
C GLU A 191 -12.27 4.87 24.64
N VAL A 192 -13.52 4.80 24.15
CA VAL A 192 -13.79 4.36 22.78
C VAL A 192 -13.40 5.51 21.86
N PRO A 193 -12.31 5.37 21.09
CA PRO A 193 -11.77 6.47 20.30
C PRO A 193 -12.80 6.92 19.27
N LEU A 194 -13.19 8.21 19.33
CA LEU A 194 -14.01 8.82 18.28
C LEU A 194 -13.29 8.68 16.94
N PRO A 195 -13.99 8.31 15.86
CA PRO A 195 -13.33 8.03 14.59
C PRO A 195 -12.73 9.29 13.98
N SER A 196 -11.55 9.17 13.36
CA SER A 196 -10.95 10.26 12.59
C SER A 196 -11.68 10.50 11.26
N ALA A 197 -11.47 11.67 10.66
CA ALA A 197 -12.03 12.00 9.34
C ALA A 197 -11.58 10.99 8.28
N ASP A 198 -10.28 10.72 8.21
CA ASP A 198 -9.70 9.73 7.30
C ASP A 198 -10.24 8.32 7.58
N GLY A 199 -10.47 7.96 8.84
CA GLY A 199 -11.09 6.68 9.20
C GLY A 199 -12.50 6.54 8.63
N LEU A 200 -13.34 7.57 8.76
CA LEU A 200 -14.70 7.58 8.20
C LEU A 200 -14.69 7.57 6.68
N ILE A 201 -13.85 8.39 6.05
CA ILE A 201 -13.75 8.46 4.58
C ILE A 201 -13.25 7.12 4.03
N LYS A 202 -12.17 6.54 4.60
CA LYS A 202 -11.65 5.24 4.17
C LYS A 202 -12.70 4.14 4.30
N GLN A 203 -13.44 4.09 5.41
CA GLN A 203 -14.55 3.14 5.57
C GLN A 203 -15.66 3.33 4.53
N ALA A 204 -16.00 4.58 4.19
CA ALA A 204 -16.97 4.86 3.14
C ALA A 204 -16.46 4.38 1.77
N GLN A 205 -15.22 4.68 1.42
CA GLN A 205 -14.58 4.24 0.17
C GLN A 205 -14.50 2.71 0.08
N MET A 206 -14.14 2.06 1.18
CA MET A 206 -14.10 0.60 1.25
C MET A 206 -15.46 -0.06 0.98
N ARG A 207 -16.56 0.64 1.27
CA ARG A 207 -17.92 0.13 1.03
C ARG A 207 -18.45 0.49 -0.36
N THR A 208 -17.95 1.55 -0.98
CA THR A 208 -18.43 1.99 -2.32
C THR A 208 -17.58 1.48 -3.47
N GLN A 209 -16.28 1.26 -3.27
CA GLN A 209 -15.40 0.82 -4.34
C GLN A 209 -15.64 -0.65 -4.69
N LEU A 210 -15.63 -0.92 -6.01
CA LEU A 210 -15.84 -2.24 -6.59
C LEU A 210 -14.71 -3.21 -6.23
N ALA A 211 -15.05 -4.50 -6.22
CA ALA A 211 -14.08 -5.58 -5.97
C ALA A 211 -12.95 -5.58 -7.01
N SER A 212 -13.32 -5.46 -8.29
CA SER A 212 -12.40 -5.45 -9.44
C SER A 212 -11.38 -4.32 -9.34
N SER A 213 -11.83 -3.11 -9.00
CA SER A 213 -10.93 -1.97 -8.78
C SER A 213 -9.84 -2.29 -7.75
N ARG A 214 -10.20 -2.87 -6.60
CA ARG A 214 -9.20 -3.29 -5.59
C ARG A 214 -8.28 -4.40 -6.08
N PHE A 215 -8.83 -5.35 -6.82
CA PHE A 215 -8.04 -6.42 -7.41
C PHE A 215 -7.01 -5.88 -8.40
N ASP A 216 -7.38 -4.88 -9.20
CA ASP A 216 -6.45 -4.20 -10.12
C ASP A 216 -5.28 -3.54 -9.38
N HIS A 217 -5.52 -2.92 -8.22
CA HIS A 217 -4.44 -2.39 -7.38
C HIS A 217 -3.48 -3.49 -6.91
N TYR A 218 -4.02 -4.60 -6.42
CA TYR A 218 -3.23 -5.75 -5.99
C TYR A 218 -2.37 -6.31 -7.14
N VAL A 219 -2.97 -6.52 -8.32
CA VAL A 219 -2.26 -7.01 -9.51
C VAL A 219 -1.19 -6.03 -9.97
N ARG A 220 -1.46 -4.71 -9.93
CA ARG A 220 -0.46 -3.69 -10.26
C ARG A 220 0.78 -3.77 -9.36
N LEU A 221 0.58 -3.95 -8.05
CA LEU A 221 1.67 -4.13 -7.09
C LEU A 221 2.45 -5.42 -7.37
N LEU A 222 1.75 -6.54 -7.63
CA LEU A 222 2.39 -7.82 -7.96
C LEU A 222 3.22 -7.73 -9.25
N ARG A 223 2.69 -7.06 -10.30
CA ARG A 223 3.43 -6.79 -11.54
C ARG A 223 4.68 -5.93 -11.29
N ALA A 224 4.59 -4.94 -10.41
CA ALA A 224 5.74 -4.12 -10.05
C ALA A 224 6.83 -4.91 -9.33
N THR A 225 6.45 -5.84 -8.45
CA THR A 225 7.40 -6.81 -7.88
C THR A 225 8.02 -7.65 -8.99
N GLY A 226 7.21 -8.11 -9.96
CA GLY A 226 7.69 -8.84 -11.14
C GLY A 226 8.81 -8.14 -11.90
N LEU A 227 8.76 -6.80 -12.00
CA LEU A 227 9.82 -6.01 -12.64
C LEU A 227 11.16 -6.09 -11.89
N LEU A 228 11.14 -6.13 -10.56
CA LEU A 228 12.37 -6.28 -9.76
C LEU A 228 13.05 -7.62 -10.05
N TYR A 229 12.29 -8.69 -10.25
CA TYR A 229 12.81 -10.02 -10.57
C TYR A 229 12.96 -10.26 -12.08
N SER A 230 12.80 -9.23 -12.92
CA SER A 230 13.04 -9.39 -14.36
C SER A 230 14.49 -9.75 -14.64
N VAL A 231 14.71 -10.61 -15.64
CA VAL A 231 16.06 -10.85 -16.19
C VAL A 231 16.74 -9.56 -16.65
N ASP A 232 15.92 -8.59 -17.09
CA ASP A 232 16.35 -7.29 -17.58
C ASP A 232 16.75 -6.32 -16.45
N ASN A 233 16.48 -6.67 -15.18
CA ASN A 233 16.85 -5.79 -14.07
C ASN A 233 18.38 -5.70 -13.94
N GLY A 234 18.93 -4.59 -14.45
CA GLY A 234 20.36 -4.31 -14.43
C GLY A 234 20.91 -3.98 -13.04
N SER A 235 20.08 -3.45 -12.14
CA SER A 235 20.49 -3.13 -10.77
C SER A 235 20.62 -4.37 -9.89
N ASN A 236 19.87 -5.44 -10.17
CA ASN A 236 20.00 -6.70 -9.45
C ASN A 236 21.26 -7.43 -9.94
N MET A 237 22.23 -7.69 -9.06
CA MET A 237 23.51 -8.31 -9.44
C MET A 237 23.54 -9.84 -9.22
N THR A 238 22.37 -10.46 -9.04
CA THR A 238 22.21 -11.92 -8.98
C THR A 238 22.71 -12.59 -10.27
N ALA A 239 23.23 -13.82 -10.16
CA ALA A 239 23.72 -14.57 -11.31
C ALA A 239 22.62 -14.79 -12.38
N ALA A 240 23.00 -14.78 -13.66
CA ALA A 240 22.04 -14.81 -14.77
C ALA A 240 21.12 -16.06 -14.75
N ALA A 241 21.65 -17.23 -14.37
CA ALA A 241 20.86 -18.46 -14.27
C ALA A 241 19.81 -18.38 -13.14
N ASP A 242 20.17 -17.78 -12.02
CA ASP A 242 19.27 -17.58 -10.88
C ASP A 242 18.20 -16.53 -11.23
N LYS A 243 18.59 -15.42 -11.87
CA LYS A 243 17.63 -14.41 -12.39
C LYS A 243 16.60 -15.04 -13.32
N LEU A 244 17.03 -15.89 -14.26
CA LEU A 244 16.10 -16.56 -15.18
C LEU A 244 15.10 -17.45 -14.41
N THR A 245 15.58 -18.17 -13.40
CA THR A 245 14.76 -19.04 -12.56
C THR A 245 13.73 -18.22 -11.77
N GLU A 246 14.18 -17.17 -11.07
CA GLU A 246 13.31 -16.30 -10.27
C GLU A 246 12.31 -15.52 -11.14
N SER A 247 12.75 -15.02 -12.29
CA SER A 247 11.91 -14.30 -13.25
C SER A 247 10.80 -15.19 -13.79
N THR A 248 11.13 -16.42 -14.18
CA THR A 248 10.16 -17.41 -14.68
C THR A 248 9.14 -17.77 -13.61
N PHE A 249 9.61 -17.99 -12.38
CA PHE A 249 8.75 -18.31 -11.24
C PHE A 249 7.79 -17.15 -10.93
N MET A 250 8.31 -15.92 -10.81
CA MET A 250 7.53 -14.72 -10.52
C MET A 250 6.50 -14.44 -11.63
N SER A 251 6.92 -14.51 -12.90
CA SER A 251 6.04 -14.26 -14.05
C SER A 251 4.90 -15.29 -14.15
N SER A 252 5.20 -16.57 -13.87
CA SER A 252 4.18 -17.63 -13.85
C SER A 252 3.16 -17.38 -12.75
N HIS A 253 3.62 -16.93 -11.58
CA HIS A 253 2.75 -16.64 -10.45
C HIS A 253 1.86 -15.41 -10.69
N VAL A 254 2.42 -14.32 -11.25
CA VAL A 254 1.66 -13.12 -11.62
C VAL A 254 0.52 -13.49 -12.57
N ARG A 255 0.81 -14.27 -13.62
CA ARG A 255 -0.21 -14.74 -14.58
C ARG A 255 -1.28 -15.59 -13.92
N LEU A 256 -0.92 -16.48 -13.00
CA LEU A 256 -1.88 -17.29 -12.27
C LEU A 256 -2.83 -16.40 -11.45
N VAL A 257 -2.27 -15.46 -10.67
CA VAL A 257 -3.06 -14.56 -9.83
C VAL A 257 -4.00 -13.71 -10.67
N GLU A 258 -3.56 -13.18 -11.82
CA GLU A 258 -4.40 -12.39 -12.72
C GLU A 258 -5.70 -13.08 -13.15
N THR A 259 -5.71 -14.42 -13.16
CA THR A 259 -6.92 -15.21 -13.49
C THR A 259 -7.87 -15.41 -12.29
N ALA A 260 -7.48 -15.01 -11.08
CA ALA A 260 -8.20 -15.27 -9.84
C ALA A 260 -9.14 -14.13 -9.38
N ASP A 261 -9.45 -13.14 -10.24
CA ASP A 261 -10.32 -11.98 -9.90
C ASP A 261 -11.67 -12.42 -9.29
N LEU A 262 -12.29 -13.46 -9.88
CA LEU A 262 -13.58 -13.98 -9.42
C LEU A 262 -13.53 -14.49 -7.97
N ASP A 263 -12.43 -15.11 -7.55
CA ASP A 263 -12.27 -15.62 -6.18
C ASP A 263 -12.05 -14.45 -5.21
N PHE A 264 -11.26 -13.46 -5.60
CA PHE A 264 -11.07 -12.23 -4.82
C PHE A 264 -12.40 -11.49 -4.57
N ALA A 265 -13.22 -11.39 -5.62
CA ALA A 265 -14.51 -10.72 -5.58
C ALA A 265 -15.62 -11.51 -4.87
N ARG A 266 -15.59 -12.84 -4.88
CA ARG A 266 -16.63 -13.68 -4.27
C ARG A 266 -16.34 -14.08 -2.83
N VAL A 267 -15.08 -14.37 -2.50
CA VAL A 267 -14.70 -14.99 -1.22
C VAL A 267 -14.43 -13.95 -0.13
N LEU A 268 -13.78 -12.84 -0.48
CA LEU A 268 -13.33 -11.85 0.50
C LEU A 268 -14.37 -10.77 0.76
N LYS A 269 -14.53 -10.34 2.01
CA LYS A 269 -15.29 -9.13 2.36
C LYS A 269 -14.55 -7.86 1.92
N PRO A 270 -15.24 -6.72 1.72
CA PRO A 270 -14.61 -5.46 1.35
C PRO A 270 -13.40 -5.07 2.21
N GLU A 271 -13.48 -5.29 3.52
CA GLU A 271 -12.41 -5.01 4.48
C GLU A 271 -11.23 -5.95 4.33
N GLN A 272 -11.48 -7.22 4.03
CA GLN A 272 -10.43 -8.20 3.78
C GLN A 272 -9.70 -7.87 2.48
N ARG A 273 -10.43 -7.52 1.41
CA ARG A 273 -9.85 -7.07 0.13
C ARG A 273 -8.91 -5.89 0.33
N GLN A 274 -9.31 -4.89 1.11
CA GLN A 274 -8.44 -3.75 1.42
C GLN A 274 -7.19 -4.19 2.19
N ARG A 275 -7.31 -5.10 3.16
CA ARG A 275 -6.14 -5.62 3.89
C ARG A 275 -5.17 -6.38 2.99
N VAL A 276 -5.66 -7.10 1.98
CA VAL A 276 -4.79 -7.76 0.98
C VAL A 276 -3.97 -6.71 0.22
N VAL A 277 -4.61 -5.63 -0.25
CA VAL A 277 -3.93 -4.54 -0.96
C VAL A 277 -2.95 -3.80 -0.05
N ASP A 278 -3.37 -3.45 1.18
CA ASP A 278 -2.51 -2.79 2.17
C ASP A 278 -1.26 -3.64 2.47
N HIS A 279 -1.44 -4.94 2.72
CA HIS A 279 -0.33 -5.86 2.95
C HIS A 279 0.58 -6.01 1.73
N ALA A 280 0.02 -6.08 0.53
CA ALA A 280 0.82 -6.15 -0.69
C ALA A 280 1.69 -4.89 -0.83
N ARG A 281 1.13 -3.71 -0.56
CA ARG A 281 1.85 -2.44 -0.59
C ARG A 281 3.01 -2.44 0.40
N ASP A 282 2.79 -2.92 1.62
CA ASP A 282 3.84 -3.03 2.65
C ASP A 282 4.98 -3.96 2.22
N VAL A 283 4.65 -5.12 1.66
CA VAL A 283 5.65 -6.07 1.17
C VAL A 283 6.45 -5.46 0.02
N VAL A 284 5.79 -4.83 -0.96
CA VAL A 284 6.49 -4.17 -2.09
C VAL A 284 7.37 -3.04 -1.59
N TYR A 285 6.85 -2.20 -0.69
CA TYR A 285 7.62 -1.12 -0.09
C TYR A 285 8.87 -1.64 0.62
N GLN A 286 8.73 -2.68 1.46
CA GLN A 286 9.85 -3.26 2.18
C GLN A 286 10.91 -3.87 1.24
N VAL A 287 10.48 -4.62 0.21
CA VAL A 287 11.41 -5.19 -0.77
C VAL A 287 12.16 -4.08 -1.52
N CYS A 288 11.48 -3.00 -1.90
CA CYS A 288 12.12 -1.84 -2.51
C CYS A 288 13.11 -1.15 -1.56
N ALA A 289 12.74 -0.98 -0.29
CA ALA A 289 13.59 -0.35 0.73
C ALA A 289 14.87 -1.16 0.96
N ASP A 290 14.73 -2.46 1.21
CA ASP A 290 15.86 -3.37 1.44
C ASP A 290 16.80 -3.41 0.23
N PHE A 291 16.22 -3.46 -0.98
CA PHE A 291 17.00 -3.47 -2.21
C PHE A 291 17.70 -2.14 -2.47
N HIS A 292 17.03 -1.02 -2.21
CA HIS A 292 17.63 0.31 -2.31
C HIS A 292 18.82 0.45 -1.35
N ASP A 293 18.67 0.04 -0.09
CA ASP A 293 19.73 0.07 0.91
C ASP A 293 20.93 -0.80 0.51
N ALA A 294 20.68 -1.98 -0.06
CA ALA A 294 21.73 -2.83 -0.61
C ALA A 294 22.47 -2.14 -1.77
N CYS A 295 21.74 -1.52 -2.70
CA CYS A 295 22.33 -0.76 -3.81
C CYS A 295 23.19 0.40 -3.30
N ARG A 296 22.66 1.19 -2.37
CA ARG A 296 23.34 2.35 -1.80
C ARG A 296 24.61 1.97 -1.05
N THR A 297 24.56 0.90 -0.25
CA THR A 297 25.71 0.38 0.48
C THR A 297 26.80 -0.09 -0.47
N PHE A 298 26.41 -0.85 -1.51
CA PHE A 298 27.34 -1.32 -2.53
C PHE A 298 28.02 -0.15 -3.26
N LEU A 299 27.25 0.84 -3.72
CA LEU A 299 27.78 2.01 -4.44
C LEU A 299 28.72 2.87 -3.59
N ARG A 300 28.43 3.02 -2.30
CA ARG A 300 29.28 3.77 -1.36
C ARG A 300 30.61 3.06 -1.07
N ASP A 301 30.55 1.76 -0.81
CA ASP A 301 31.68 1.02 -0.23
C ASP A 301 32.58 0.39 -1.30
N CYS A 302 32.05 0.10 -2.50
CA CYS A 302 32.79 -0.56 -3.58
C CYS A 302 34.02 0.26 -4.06
N PRO A 303 33.94 1.59 -4.33
CA PRO A 303 35.11 2.36 -4.72
C PRO A 303 36.23 2.34 -3.67
N GLN A 304 35.87 2.41 -2.38
CA GLN A 304 36.84 2.37 -1.29
C GLN A 304 37.49 0.99 -1.16
N ALA A 305 36.72 -0.08 -1.32
CA ALA A 305 37.24 -1.44 -1.29
C ALA A 305 38.25 -1.67 -2.43
N LEU A 306 37.94 -1.19 -3.63
CA LEU A 306 38.84 -1.25 -4.79
C LEU A 306 40.17 -0.50 -4.56
N VAL A 307 40.12 0.72 -3.99
CA VAL A 307 41.32 1.52 -3.72
C VAL A 307 42.18 0.93 -2.60
N SER A 308 41.55 0.37 -1.56
CA SER A 308 42.23 -0.11 -0.36
C SER A 308 42.61 -1.60 -0.39
N GLY A 309 42.26 -2.33 -1.46
CA GLY A 309 42.48 -3.77 -1.56
C GLY A 309 41.67 -4.59 -0.55
N ARG A 310 40.58 -4.03 -0.01
CA ARG A 310 39.69 -4.72 0.92
C ARG A 310 38.71 -5.63 0.16
N PRO A 311 38.10 -6.63 0.83
CA PRO A 311 37.02 -7.41 0.25
C PRO A 311 35.89 -6.50 -0.27
N LEU A 312 35.36 -6.80 -1.44
CA LEU A 312 34.24 -6.05 -2.01
C LEU A 312 32.99 -6.22 -1.13
N PRO A 313 32.15 -5.18 -1.02
CA PRO A 313 30.85 -5.32 -0.38
C PRO A 313 29.99 -6.36 -1.12
N PRO A 314 29.05 -7.01 -0.43
CA PRO A 314 28.15 -7.96 -1.06
C PRO A 314 27.37 -7.27 -2.20
N ALA A 315 27.24 -7.98 -3.32
CA ALA A 315 26.51 -7.47 -4.47
C ALA A 315 25.02 -7.26 -4.09
N PRO A 316 24.36 -6.21 -4.59
CA PRO A 316 22.96 -5.97 -4.35
C PRO A 316 22.13 -7.09 -4.97
N THR A 317 21.43 -7.84 -4.11
CA THR A 317 20.56 -8.96 -4.50
C THR A 317 19.19 -8.77 -3.86
N LEU A 318 18.16 -9.30 -4.52
CA LEU A 318 16.82 -9.32 -3.96
C LEU A 318 16.67 -10.49 -2.99
N PRO A 319 15.70 -10.42 -2.05
CA PRO A 319 15.25 -11.60 -1.31
C PRO A 319 14.80 -12.71 -2.27
N ALA A 320 14.78 -13.96 -1.82
CA ALA A 320 14.30 -15.06 -2.67
C ALA A 320 12.85 -14.83 -3.12
N ALA A 321 12.58 -15.00 -4.41
CA ALA A 321 11.26 -14.76 -5.01
C ALA A 321 10.13 -15.56 -4.32
N GLU A 322 10.41 -16.79 -3.88
CA GLU A 322 9.46 -17.65 -3.14
C GLU A 322 9.03 -17.02 -1.81
N THR A 323 9.97 -16.43 -1.07
CA THR A 323 9.69 -15.77 0.20
C THR A 323 8.79 -14.55 -0.01
N VAL A 324 9.10 -13.73 -1.02
CA VAL A 324 8.30 -12.53 -1.33
C VAL A 324 6.90 -12.90 -1.79
N LEU A 325 6.77 -13.90 -2.67
CA LEU A 325 5.46 -14.37 -3.14
C LEU A 325 4.64 -15.01 -2.03
N SER A 326 5.25 -15.82 -1.16
CA SER A 326 4.58 -16.37 0.01
C SER A 326 4.01 -15.24 0.88
N ASN A 327 4.78 -14.18 1.11
CA ASN A 327 4.31 -13.01 1.85
C ASN A 327 3.18 -12.26 1.12
N LEU A 328 3.29 -12.04 -0.19
CA LEU A 328 2.27 -11.33 -0.98
C LEU A 328 0.95 -12.09 -1.10
N THR A 329 0.99 -13.42 -1.03
CA THR A 329 -0.17 -14.29 -1.31
C THR A 329 -0.81 -14.85 -0.05
N ARG A 330 -0.09 -14.88 1.08
CA ARG A 330 -0.62 -15.35 2.36
C ARG A 330 -1.96 -14.70 2.77
N PRO A 331 -2.20 -13.39 2.58
CA PRO A 331 -3.51 -12.78 2.86
C PRO A 331 -4.63 -13.29 1.95
N PHE A 332 -4.29 -13.69 0.73
CA PHE A 332 -5.25 -14.22 -0.25
C PHE A 332 -5.79 -15.58 0.17
N TYR A 333 -4.93 -16.46 0.71
CA TYR A 333 -5.28 -17.83 1.07
C TYR A 333 -5.62 -18.04 2.55
N ILE A 334 -5.24 -17.12 3.44
CA ILE A 334 -5.52 -17.22 4.88
C ILE A 334 -6.10 -15.90 5.40
N PRO A 335 -7.38 -15.57 5.09
CA PRO A 335 -7.96 -14.27 5.40
C PRO A 335 -8.04 -13.97 6.91
N HIS A 336 -8.15 -15.02 7.73
CA HIS A 336 -8.23 -14.92 9.19
C HIS A 336 -6.87 -14.70 9.89
N ALA A 337 -5.75 -14.88 9.19
CA ALA A 337 -4.42 -14.65 9.76
C ALA A 337 -4.16 -13.17 10.14
N PHE A 338 -5.03 -12.27 9.67
CA PHE A 338 -4.92 -10.82 9.85
C PHE A 338 -6.08 -10.24 10.67
N GLU A 339 -6.91 -11.07 11.29
CA GLU A 339 -7.81 -10.59 12.33
C GLU A 339 -6.98 -10.33 13.61
N PRO A 340 -7.00 -9.10 14.17
CA PRO A 340 -6.43 -8.91 15.50
C PRO A 340 -7.12 -9.91 16.44
N PRO A 341 -6.38 -10.59 17.33
CA PRO A 341 -6.95 -11.63 18.18
C PRO A 341 -8.19 -11.06 18.88
N SER A 342 -9.36 -11.53 18.44
CA SER A 342 -10.66 -10.96 18.79
C SER A 342 -11.05 -11.24 20.26
N ARG A 343 -10.14 -11.86 21.02
CA ARG A 343 -10.15 -11.94 22.47
C ARG A 343 -8.73 -11.77 22.99
N PRO A 344 -8.47 -10.92 24.00
CA PRO A 344 -7.33 -11.16 24.87
C PRO A 344 -7.44 -12.61 25.36
N PRO A 345 -6.33 -13.38 25.42
CA PRO A 345 -6.36 -14.72 25.98
C PRO A 345 -7.10 -14.61 27.31
N SER A 346 -8.21 -15.35 27.42
CA SER A 346 -9.01 -15.36 28.63
C SER A 346 -8.03 -15.69 29.74
N VAL A 347 -7.73 -14.72 30.61
CA VAL A 347 -6.92 -14.97 31.80
C VAL A 347 -7.66 -16.12 32.48
N ARG A 348 -7.10 -17.32 32.39
CA ARG A 348 -7.65 -18.48 33.08
C ARG A 348 -7.61 -18.07 34.54
N ARG A 349 -8.77 -17.72 35.11
CA ARG A 349 -8.93 -17.71 36.56
C ARG A 349 -8.39 -19.06 37.02
N PRO A 350 -7.48 -19.09 38.02
CA PRO A 350 -7.02 -20.35 38.56
C PRO A 350 -8.24 -21.16 38.96
N LEU A 351 -8.40 -22.32 38.32
CA LEU A 351 -9.40 -23.31 38.70
C LEU A 351 -9.18 -23.61 40.18
N ALA A 352 -10.24 -23.47 40.98
CA ALA A 352 -10.26 -24.01 42.33
C ALA A 352 -9.83 -25.49 42.29
N PRO A 353 -9.08 -25.97 43.29
CA PRO A 353 -8.48 -27.30 43.24
C PRO A 353 -9.58 -28.37 43.18
N ALA A 354 -9.61 -29.11 42.07
CA ALA A 354 -10.43 -30.30 41.95
C ALA A 354 -9.80 -31.45 42.78
N PRO A 355 -10.63 -32.32 43.38
CA PRO A 355 -10.16 -33.41 44.21
C PRO A 355 -9.43 -34.47 43.39
N ARG A 356 -8.37 -35.00 43.99
CA ARG A 356 -7.50 -36.04 43.46
C ARG A 356 -8.29 -37.30 43.15
N LEU A 357 -8.05 -37.89 41.98
CA LEU A 357 -8.37 -39.29 41.71
C LEU A 357 -7.28 -39.91 40.84
N ASN A 358 -7.03 -41.17 41.18
CA ASN A 358 -5.78 -41.88 41.03
C ASN A 358 -5.44 -42.33 39.62
N SER A 359 -4.13 -42.41 39.43
CA SER A 359 -3.37 -43.25 38.50
C SER A 359 -4.07 -44.51 38.00
N HIS A 360 -4.03 -44.71 36.67
CA HIS A 360 -3.47 -45.92 36.07
C HIS A 360 -3.03 -45.64 34.62
N GLN A 361 -1.72 -45.65 34.41
CA GLN A 361 -1.04 -46.02 33.16
C GLN A 361 -0.73 -47.54 33.23
N PRO A 362 -0.31 -48.28 32.16
CA PRO A 362 0.60 -47.80 31.11
C PRO A 362 0.55 -48.45 29.67
N LYS A 363 1.35 -47.83 28.77
CA LYS A 363 2.24 -48.40 27.71
C LYS A 363 1.67 -48.98 26.38
N HIS A 364 2.13 -48.43 25.24
CA HIS A 364 3.20 -48.97 24.34
C HIS A 364 3.45 -48.05 23.11
N ARG A 365 4.72 -47.67 22.80
CA ARG A 365 5.61 -48.02 21.63
C ARG A 365 4.99 -47.83 20.23
N ALA A 366 5.66 -47.43 19.14
CA ALA A 366 7.02 -47.02 18.77
C ALA A 366 6.92 -46.37 17.35
N ALA A 367 7.67 -45.29 17.05
CA ALA A 367 8.69 -45.15 16.00
C ALA A 367 8.37 -45.66 14.57
N HIS A 368 8.53 -44.80 13.55
CA HIS A 368 9.49 -44.99 12.44
C HIS A 368 9.57 -43.80 11.46
N ARG A 369 10.81 -43.43 11.12
CA ARG A 369 11.23 -42.57 9.98
C ARG A 369 11.08 -43.34 8.66
N VAL A 370 10.83 -42.63 7.55
CA VAL A 370 11.50 -42.88 6.26
C VAL A 370 11.64 -41.55 5.48
N ARG A 371 12.87 -41.21 5.10
CA ARG A 371 13.23 -40.30 4.00
C ARG A 371 13.44 -41.15 2.75
N HIS A 372 13.24 -40.61 1.54
CA HIS A 372 14.29 -40.49 0.50
C HIS A 372 13.77 -39.84 -0.81
N PRO A 373 14.67 -39.30 -1.66
CA PRO A 373 14.39 -38.36 -2.75
C PRO A 373 14.59 -38.97 -4.16
N HIS A 374 14.10 -38.29 -5.20
CA HIS A 374 14.53 -38.43 -6.60
C HIS A 374 14.57 -37.00 -7.20
N VAL A 375 15.72 -36.38 -7.50
CA VAL A 375 16.67 -36.63 -8.61
C VAL A 375 16.01 -36.59 -9.98
N TRP A 376 16.08 -35.44 -10.66
CA TRP A 376 16.10 -35.31 -12.12
C TRP A 376 16.98 -34.11 -12.52
N ARG A 377 18.02 -34.38 -13.33
CA ARG A 377 18.81 -33.47 -14.17
C ARG A 377 18.96 -34.19 -15.55
N PRO A 378 19.58 -33.61 -16.58
CA PRO A 378 19.07 -32.57 -17.48
C PRO A 378 19.11 -33.06 -18.94
N TYR A 379 18.54 -32.31 -19.88
CA TYR A 379 18.96 -32.40 -21.28
C TYR A 379 19.81 -31.18 -21.64
N SER A 380 21.06 -31.46 -22.02
CA SER A 380 21.94 -30.58 -22.77
C SER A 380 22.15 -31.15 -24.17
N LEU A 381 21.94 -30.34 -25.20
CA LEU A 381 22.58 -30.44 -26.51
C LEU A 381 22.89 -28.98 -26.91
N ALA A 382 24.12 -28.48 -26.80
CA ALA A 382 25.28 -28.70 -27.69
C ALA A 382 25.13 -28.06 -29.09
N HIS A 383 25.72 -26.87 -29.21
CA HIS A 383 26.61 -26.33 -30.26
C HIS A 383 26.27 -26.37 -31.78
N SER A 384 26.34 -25.15 -32.34
CA SER A 384 27.20 -24.69 -33.47
C SER A 384 26.76 -24.94 -34.93
N SER A 385 26.57 -23.85 -35.68
CA SER A 385 27.52 -23.42 -36.72
C SER A 385 27.22 -22.03 -37.30
N LEU A 386 28.29 -21.25 -37.50
CA LEU A 386 28.54 -20.22 -38.53
C LEU A 386 28.11 -20.74 -39.94
N GLN A 387 27.92 -20.00 -41.05
CA GLN A 387 28.41 -18.71 -41.52
C GLN A 387 27.71 -18.34 -42.85
N ASP A 388 27.86 -17.06 -43.25
CA ASP A 388 28.00 -16.51 -44.61
C ASP A 388 26.81 -16.20 -45.54
N GLY A 389 26.74 -14.90 -45.87
CA GLY A 389 26.63 -14.33 -47.23
C GLY A 389 25.22 -14.22 -47.82
N ALA A 390 24.83 -13.17 -48.54
CA ALA A 390 25.50 -11.96 -49.02
C ALA A 390 24.43 -11.01 -49.61
N ASP A 391 24.84 -9.75 -49.79
CA ASP A 391 24.44 -8.80 -50.83
C ASP A 391 23.10 -8.05 -50.81
N GLY A 392 23.21 -6.71 -50.89
CA GLY A 392 22.35 -5.94 -51.79
C GLY A 392 21.99 -4.50 -51.41
N ARG A 393 22.93 -3.55 -51.63
CA ARG A 393 22.76 -2.17 -52.19
C ARG A 393 21.58 -1.30 -51.72
N ALA A 394 21.82 -0.18 -51.05
CA ALA A 394 22.23 1.13 -51.61
C ALA A 394 21.17 1.83 -52.47
N THR A 395 20.55 2.88 -51.91
CA THR A 395 20.19 4.13 -52.61
C THR A 395 20.19 5.28 -51.59
N GLY A 396 21.04 6.28 -51.84
CA GLY A 396 20.93 7.60 -51.20
C GLY A 396 19.83 8.45 -51.83
N TRP A 397 19.68 9.67 -51.30
CA TRP A 397 19.23 10.95 -51.89
C TRP A 397 18.89 11.85 -50.67
N ALA A 398 19.75 12.78 -50.27
CA ALA A 398 19.93 14.12 -50.81
C ALA A 398 18.67 15.00 -50.73
N SER A 399 18.74 15.98 -49.82
CA SER A 399 18.28 17.37 -49.96
C SER A 399 16.77 17.65 -50.09
N ARG A 400 16.25 18.42 -49.12
CA ARG A 400 15.45 19.65 -49.33
C ARG A 400 15.01 20.29 -48.00
N GLU A 401 15.74 21.31 -47.57
CA GLU A 401 15.14 22.60 -47.17
C GLU A 401 14.48 23.21 -48.43
N PRO A 402 13.43 24.08 -48.35
CA PRO A 402 13.57 25.43 -47.76
C PRO A 402 12.30 26.16 -47.24
N PHE A 403 12.57 27.38 -46.74
CA PHE A 403 11.77 28.62 -46.63
C PHE A 403 10.90 28.92 -45.39
N LEU A 404 11.50 29.77 -44.54
CA LEU A 404 11.04 31.07 -43.99
C LEU A 404 9.55 31.46 -44.12
N ALA A 405 8.98 31.83 -42.96
CA ALA A 405 8.42 33.16 -42.70
C ALA A 405 8.79 33.58 -41.27
#